data_AF-A0A949BE49-F1
#
_entry.id   AF-A0A949BE49-F1
#
_cell.length_a   1.000
_cell.length_b   1.000
_cell.length_c   1.000
_cell.angle_alpha   90.00
_cell.angle_beta   90.00
_cell.angle_gamma   90.00
#
_symmetry.space_group_name_H-M   'P 1'
#
loop_
_entity.id
_entity.type
_entity.pdbx_description
1 polymer ?
#
loop_
_entity_poly.entity_id
_entity_poly.type
_entity_poly.pdbx_seq_one_letter_code
_entity_poly.pdbx_strand_id
1 'polypeptide(L)' 'MDNKTRILFIPEAVTAAHVGRCLMLASFLDPRHYEIIFASSYSYQKLVEDKGFAQIKIVKIARSSRNLI' A
#
# COMPACT_ATOMS: atom_id res chain seq x y z
N MET A 1 -7.52 18.18 -14.35
CA MET A 1 -7.67 17.08 -13.38
C MET A 1 -6.70 16.00 -13.82
N ASP A 2 -5.66 15.72 -13.03
CA ASP A 2 -4.64 14.73 -13.39
C ASP A 2 -5.29 13.35 -13.50
N ASN A 3 -5.34 12.80 -14.71
CA ASN A 3 -6.08 11.58 -15.02
C ASN A 3 -5.28 10.31 -14.64
N LYS A 4 -4.58 10.34 -13.51
CA LYS A 4 -3.72 9.25 -13.05
C LYS A 4 -4.56 8.09 -12.54
N THR A 5 -4.14 6.87 -12.87
CA THR A 5 -4.72 5.66 -12.27
C THR A 5 -4.21 5.52 -10.84
N ARG A 6 -5.14 5.50 -9.88
CA ARG A 6 -4.83 5.31 -8.46
C ARG A 6 -4.74 3.84 -8.12
N ILE A 7 -3.63 3.44 -7.49
CA ILE A 7 -3.35 2.06 -7.07
C ILE A 7 -3.14 2.04 -5.55
N LEU A 8 -3.89 1.18 -4.87
CA LEU A 8 -3.74 0.93 -3.44
C LEU A 8 -3.08 -0.43 -3.21
N PHE A 9 -1.87 -0.44 -2.66
CA PHE A 9 -1.21 -1.65 -2.18
C PHE A 9 -1.63 -1.93 -0.74
N ILE A 10 -2.06 -3.16 -0.48
CA ILE A 10 -2.43 -3.65 0.86
C ILE A 10 -1.54 -4.86 1.20
N PRO A 11 -0.25 -4.67 1.48
CA PRO A 11 0.65 -5.78 1.79
C PRO A 11 0.28 -6.39 3.15
N GLU A 12 0.25 -7.72 3.21
CA GLU A 12 0.06 -8.43 4.47
C GLU A 12 1.24 -8.16 5.41
N ALA A 13 0.96 -7.68 6.62
CA ALA A 13 1.96 -7.25 7.58
C ALA A 13 2.64 -8.41 8.33
N VAL A 14 2.84 -9.57 7.69
CA VAL A 14 3.46 -10.75 8.31
C VAL A 14 4.96 -10.59 8.46
N THR A 15 5.63 -10.10 7.41
CA THR A 15 7.07 -9.84 7.41
C THR A 15 7.41 -8.66 6.51
N ALA A 16 8.57 -8.03 6.75
CA ALA A 16 9.08 -6.94 5.91
C ALA A 16 9.25 -7.35 4.44
N ALA A 17 9.44 -8.64 4.15
CA ALA A 17 9.57 -9.14 2.78
C ALA A 17 8.27 -8.95 1.96
N HIS A 18 7.10 -9.09 2.58
CA HIS A 18 5.82 -8.88 1.90
C HIS A 18 5.64 -7.42 1.49
N VAL A 19 5.99 -6.49 2.38
CA VAL A 19 5.97 -5.05 2.10
C VAL A 19 7.03 -4.67 1.07
N GLY A 20 8.25 -5.21 1.18
CA GLY A 20 9.35 -4.93 0.28
C GLY A 20 9.08 -5.31 -1.18
N ARG A 21 8.40 -6.44 -1.43
CA ARG A 21 8.00 -6.84 -2.78
C ARG A 21 7.01 -5.86 -3.41
N CYS A 22 6.02 -5.39 -2.64
CA CYS A 22 5.08 -4.38 -3.11
C CYS A 22 5.78 -3.04 -3.40
N LEU A 23 6.72 -2.63 -2.54
CA LEU A 23 7.51 -1.42 -2.77
C LEU A 23 8.39 -1.50 -4.03
N MET A 24 9.03 -2.65 -4.24
CA MET A 24 9.81 -2.90 -5.45
C MET A 24 8.92 -2.79 -6.68
N LEU A 25 7.77 -3.47 -6.71
CA LEU A 25 6.83 -3.38 -7.82
C LEU A 25 6.35 -1.94 -8.07
N ALA A 26 5.96 -1.23 -7.02
CA ALA A 26 5.53 0.16 -7.10
C ALA A 26 6.60 1.08 -7.71
N SER A 27 7.88 0.82 -7.44
CA SER A 27 8.99 1.62 -7.98
C SER A 27 9.19 1.51 -9.49
N PHE A 28 8.60 0.51 -10.14
CA PHE A 28 8.63 0.36 -11.61
C PHE A 28 7.47 1.08 -12.31
N LEU A 29 6.50 1.63 -11.57
CA LEU A 29 5.35 2.31 -12.14
C LEU A 29 5.69 3.78 -12.44
N ASP A 30 5.31 4.25 -13.63
CA ASP A 30 5.57 5.63 -14.05
C ASP A 30 4.68 6.62 -13.25
N PRO A 31 5.28 7.54 -12.47
CA PRO A 31 4.53 8.50 -11.66
C PRO A 31 3.72 9.51 -12.49
N ARG A 32 3.94 9.60 -13.80
CA ARG A 32 3.11 10.41 -14.71
C ARG A 32 1.75 9.78 -14.96
N HIS A 33 1.65 8.45 -14.89
CA HIS A 33 0.44 7.69 -15.18
C HIS A 33 -0.24 7.14 -13.92
N TYR A 34 0.54 6.89 -12.87
CA TYR A 34 0.04 6.22 -11.66
C TYR A 34 0.25 7.08 -10.40
N GLU A 35 -0.73 7.01 -9.51
CA GLU A 35 -0.64 7.50 -8.14
C GLU A 35 -0.69 6.30 -7.20
N ILE A 36 0.35 6.13 -6.39
CA ILE A 36 0.54 4.94 -5.57
C ILE A 36 0.33 5.27 -4.09
N ILE A 37 -0.50 4.46 -3.43
CA ILE A 37 -0.80 4.57 -2.00
C ILE A 37 -0.59 3.20 -1.35
N PHE A 38 -0.02 3.16 -0.15
CA PHE A 38 0.13 1.96 0.64
C PHE A 38 -0.79 1.99 1.86
N ALA A 39 -1.68 1.00 2.00
CA ALA A 39 -2.39 0.74 3.24
C ALA A 39 -1.65 -0.34 4.05
N SER A 40 -0.88 0.07 5.06
CA SER A 40 -0.10 -0.86 5.89
C SER A 40 0.02 -0.41 7.36
N SER A 41 0.56 -1.29 8.20
CA SER A 41 0.79 -1.02 9.63
C SER A 41 1.82 0.10 9.85
N TYR A 42 1.70 0.78 11.00
CA TYR A 42 2.64 1.80 11.48
C TYR A 42 4.10 1.35 11.44
N SER A 43 4.37 0.06 11.70
CA SER A 43 5.71 -0.50 11.74
C SER A 43 6.49 -0.36 10.42
N TYR A 44 5.80 -0.12 9.30
CA TYR A 44 6.42 0.02 7.97
C TYR A 44 6.41 1.46 7.43
N GLN A 45 5.95 2.44 8.22
CA GLN A 45 5.83 3.83 7.79
C GLN A 45 7.14 4.37 7.20
N LYS A 46 8.23 4.23 7.96
CA LYS A 46 9.56 4.69 7.54
C LYS A 46 9.99 4.07 6.20
N LEU A 47 9.76 2.76 6.02
CA LEU A 47 10.15 2.06 4.80
C LEU A 47 9.37 2.55 3.56
N VAL A 48 8.10 2.90 3.73
CA VAL A 48 7.23 3.41 2.65
C VAL A 48 7.61 4.86 2.32
N GLU A 49 7.80 5.70 3.34
CA GLU A 49 8.19 7.10 3.20
C GLU A 49 9.59 7.26 2.59
N ASP A 50 10.56 6.42 2.98
CA ASP A 50 11.92 6.38 2.40
C ASP A 50 11.91 6.09 0.88
N LYS A 51 10.81 5.51 0.36
CA LYS A 51 10.61 5.25 -1.07
C LYS A 51 9.74 6.30 -1.78
N GLY A 52 9.33 7.35 -1.07
CA GLY A 52 8.55 8.45 -1.63
C GLY A 52 7.08 8.12 -1.88
N PHE A 53 6.55 7.06 -1.27
CA PHE A 53 5.15 6.68 -1.43
C PHE A 53 4.29 7.20 -0.27
N ALA A 54 3.02 7.49 -0.57
CA ALA A 54 2.03 7.84 0.46
C ALA A 54 1.59 6.60 1.24
N GLN A 55 1.33 6.77 2.54
CA GLN A 55 0.83 5.70 3.41
C GLN A 55 -0.50 6.07 4.08
N ILE A 56 -1.48 5.17 3.96
CA ILE A 56 -2.67 5.11 4.81
C ILE A 56 -2.40 4.08 5.90
N LYS A 57 -2.55 4.48 7.16
CA LYS A 57 -2.24 3.63 8.30
C LYS A 57 -3.43 2.71 8.58
N ILE A 58 -3.19 1.40 8.56
CA ILE A 58 -4.21 0.39 8.91
C ILE A 58 -3.70 -0.48 10.05
N VAL A 59 -4.58 -0.80 11.00
CA VAL A 59 -4.23 -1.59 12.20
C VAL A 59 -4.36 -3.09 11.93
N LYS A 60 -5.40 -3.49 11.19
CA LYS A 60 -5.69 -4.88 10.79
C LYS A 60 -6.37 -4.90 9.43
N ILE A 61 -6.08 -5.94 8.66
CA ILE A 61 -6.91 -6.34 7.52
C ILE A 61 -7.84 -7.41 8.06
N ALA A 62 -9.11 -7.07 8.26
CA ALA A 62 -10.12 -8.02 8.72
C ALA A 62 -10.97 -8.48 7.54
N ARG A 63 -11.32 -9.77 7.53
CA ARG A 63 -12.41 -10.25 6.67
C ARG A 63 -13.71 -9.66 7.21
N SER A 64 -14.48 -8.98 6.36
CA SER A 64 -15.85 -8.60 6.70
C SER A 64 -16.69 -9.87 6.74
N SER A 65 -16.96 -10.39 7.93
CA SER A 65 -17.99 -11.40 8.16
C SER A 65 -19.35 -10.70 8.21
N ARG A 66 -19.79 -10.13 7.08
CA ARG A 66 -21.22 -9.84 6.93
C ARG A 66 -21.91 -11.20 6.77
N ASN A 67 -22.45 -11.73 7.86
CA ASN A 67 -23.56 -12.67 7.75
C ASN A 67 -24.68 -11.89 7.06
N LEU A 68 -24.90 -12.19 5.78
CA LEU A 68 -26.13 -11.85 5.09
C LEU A 68 -27.22 -12.68 5.78
N ILE A 69 -27.86 -12.08 6.79
CA ILE A 69 -29.15 -12.52 7.32
C ILE A 69 -30.21 -11.76 6.53
#